data_AF-A0A2C5ZPB1-F1
#
_entry.id   AF-A0A2C5ZPB1-F1
#
_cell.length_a   1.000
_cell.length_b   1.000
_cell.length_c   1.000
_cell.angle_alpha   90.00
_cell.angle_beta   90.00
_cell.angle_gamma   90.00
#
_symmetry.space_group_name_H-M   'P 1'
#
loop_
_entity.id
_entity.type
_entity.pdbx_description
1 polymer ?
#
loop_
_entity_poly.entity_id
_entity_poly.type
_entity_poly.pdbx_seq_one_letter_code
_entity_poly.pdbx_strand_id
1 'polypeptide(L)'
;MSSLDIHDVPNLPQVPSHISHLLNRLHAESIAQETNLTMDFNDPKCKDKLRDKAIAFDKDKAHFVYALCRAIDARTIVEAGTSFGLALVWIPVALTTLKLVQPRLRRGAVIVADSSAAHRDAYKEFFDHVRAPGSGFITQTLPFRDGLEMMVYMPET
;
A
#
# COMPACT_ATOMS: atom_id res chain seq x y z
N MET A 1 -0.17 -10.28 26.06
CA MET A 1 0.90 -9.83 25.15
C MET A 1 0.61 -8.37 24.84
N SER A 2 1.43 -7.44 25.34
CA SER A 2 1.27 -6.02 24.99
C SER A 2 1.41 -5.89 23.49
N SER A 3 0.45 -5.21 22.85
CA SER A 3 0.61 -4.75 21.48
C SER A 3 1.96 -4.03 21.40
N LEU A 4 2.87 -4.49 20.54
CA LEU A 4 3.96 -3.62 20.10
C LEU A 4 3.28 -2.37 19.55
N ASP A 5 3.57 -1.24 20.16
CA ASP A 5 3.02 0.04 19.70
C ASP A 5 3.60 0.27 18.30
N ILE A 6 2.75 0.27 17.28
CA ILE A 6 3.15 0.32 15.86
C ILE A 6 3.93 1.59 15.50
N HIS A 7 3.91 2.58 16.41
CA HIS A 7 4.65 3.83 16.31
C HIS A 7 6.12 3.72 16.79
N ASP A 8 6.48 2.66 17.50
CA ASP A 8 7.82 2.47 18.10
C ASP A 8 8.72 1.53 17.27
N VAL A 9 8.41 1.38 15.98
CA VAL A 9 9.23 0.57 15.08
C VAL A 9 10.61 1.24 14.90
N PRO A 10 11.71 0.54 15.24
CA PRO A 10 13.05 1.10 15.10
C PRO A 10 13.35 1.41 13.63
N ASN A 11 14.14 2.45 13.41
CA ASN A 11 14.60 2.79 12.05
C ASN A 11 15.36 1.62 11.45
N LEU A 12 15.24 1.46 10.12
CA LEU A 12 16.01 0.45 9.41
C LEU A 12 17.52 0.62 9.68
N PRO A 13 18.24 -0.47 10.03
CA PRO A 13 19.67 -0.40 10.27
C PRO A 13 20.38 0.08 9.01
N GLN A 14 21.45 0.88 9.18
CA GLN A 14 22.27 1.46 8.11
C GLN A 14 21.67 2.65 7.32
N VAL A 15 20.51 3.18 7.72
CA VAL A 15 20.01 4.44 7.14
C VAL A 15 20.74 5.63 7.77
N PRO A 16 21.32 6.56 6.96
CA PRO A 16 21.95 7.77 7.51
C PRO A 16 20.98 8.59 8.37
N SER A 17 21.46 9.15 9.48
CA SER A 17 20.62 9.84 10.47
C SER A 17 19.75 10.95 9.87
N HIS A 18 20.29 11.74 8.94
CA HIS A 18 19.54 12.80 8.26
C HIS A 18 18.35 12.28 7.44
N ILE A 19 18.47 11.09 6.84
CA ILE A 19 17.38 10.43 6.12
C ILE A 19 16.34 9.92 7.12
N SER A 20 16.76 9.26 8.21
CA SER A 20 15.83 8.80 9.24
C SER A 20 15.06 9.96 9.90
N HIS A 21 15.72 11.10 10.15
CA HIS A 21 15.06 12.30 10.66
C HIS A 21 14.05 12.87 9.66
N LEU A 22 14.41 12.93 8.38
CA LEU A 22 13.50 13.37 7.32
C LEU A 22 12.27 12.46 7.24
N LEU A 23 12.45 11.15 7.18
CA LEU A 23 11.35 10.18 7.08
C LEU A 23 10.43 10.24 8.29
N ASN A 24 10.99 10.31 9.52
CA ASN A 24 10.18 10.45 10.73
C ASN A 24 9.35 11.74 10.72
N ARG A 25 9.92 12.85 10.25
CA ARG A 25 9.18 14.11 10.10
C ARG A 25 8.05 13.99 9.06
N LEU A 26 8.32 13.40 7.90
CA LEU A 26 7.31 13.22 6.85
C LEU A 26 6.18 12.29 7.29
N HIS A 27 6.47 11.20 8.02
CA HIS A 27 5.43 10.34 8.58
C HIS A 27 4.56 11.08 9.60
N ALA A 28 5.17 11.89 10.49
CA ALA A 28 4.41 12.69 11.45
C ALA A 28 3.51 13.74 10.75
N GLU A 29 4.02 14.37 9.69
CA GLU A 29 3.24 15.30 8.85
C GLU A 29 2.07 14.60 8.15
N SER A 30 2.26 13.38 7.62
CA SER A 30 1.19 12.56 7.00
C SER A 30 0.10 12.23 8.02
N ILE A 31 0.47 11.72 9.19
CA ILE A 31 -0.48 11.35 10.25
C ILE A 31 -1.33 12.56 10.68
N ALA A 32 -0.70 13.73 10.85
CA ALA A 32 -1.40 14.96 11.22
C ALA A 32 -2.43 15.40 10.16
N GLN A 33 -2.14 15.16 8.87
CA GLN A 33 -3.06 15.44 7.79
C GLN A 33 -4.20 14.42 7.73
N GLU A 34 -3.88 13.12 7.80
CA GLU A 34 -4.83 12.00 7.77
C GLU A 34 -5.86 12.06 8.90
N THR A 35 -5.43 12.40 10.12
CA THR A 35 -6.32 12.47 11.29
C THR A 35 -7.46 13.49 11.10
N ASN A 36 -7.26 14.50 10.27
CA ASN A 36 -8.22 15.56 10.00
C ASN A 36 -9.01 15.32 8.68
N LEU A 37 -8.89 14.14 8.08
CA LEU A 37 -9.55 13.77 6.83
C LEU A 37 -10.62 12.72 7.06
N THR A 38 -11.79 12.95 6.47
CA THR A 38 -12.79 11.90 6.27
C THR A 38 -12.73 11.47 4.81
N MET A 39 -12.31 10.23 4.57
CA MET A 39 -12.28 9.65 3.22
C MET A 39 -13.63 9.03 2.88
N ASP A 40 -14.36 9.68 1.98
CA ASP A 40 -15.57 9.13 1.37
C ASP A 40 -15.34 8.99 -0.13
N PHE A 41 -15.08 7.77 -0.61
CA PHE A 41 -14.84 7.51 -2.03
C PHE A 41 -16.10 7.65 -2.90
N ASN A 42 -17.28 7.77 -2.29
CA ASN A 42 -18.52 8.05 -3.01
C ASN A 42 -18.75 9.56 -3.22
N ASP A 43 -18.04 10.42 -2.50
CA ASP A 43 -18.08 11.87 -2.71
C ASP A 43 -17.38 12.24 -4.03
N PRO A 44 -18.09 12.84 -5.01
CA PRO A 44 -17.48 13.28 -6.27
C PRO A 44 -16.30 14.26 -6.08
N LYS A 45 -16.26 14.98 -4.94
CA LYS A 45 -15.17 15.92 -4.60
C LYS A 45 -14.05 15.29 -3.77
N CYS A 46 -14.11 13.99 -3.50
CA CYS A 46 -13.11 13.28 -2.71
C CYS A 46 -11.69 13.47 -3.27
N LYS A 47 -11.55 13.37 -4.60
CA LYS A 47 -10.29 13.61 -5.29
C LYS A 47 -9.71 15.00 -5.04
N ASP A 48 -10.56 16.03 -5.06
CA ASP A 48 -10.14 17.41 -4.83
C ASP A 48 -9.72 17.63 -3.37
N LYS A 49 -10.43 17.02 -2.42
CA LYS A 49 -10.12 17.06 -0.99
C LYS A 49 -8.77 16.39 -0.66
N LEU A 50 -8.41 15.35 -1.42
CA LEU A 50 -7.20 14.56 -1.20
C LEU A 50 -6.01 15.03 -2.03
N ARG A 51 -6.21 15.95 -2.98
CA ARG A 51 -5.19 16.41 -3.93
C ARG A 51 -3.92 16.93 -3.26
N ASP A 52 -4.06 17.68 -2.17
CA ASP A 52 -2.95 18.35 -1.48
C ASP A 52 -2.60 17.67 -0.15
N LYS A 53 -2.97 16.39 0.00
CA LYS A 53 -2.76 15.62 1.23
C LYS A 53 -1.65 14.60 1.04
N ALA A 54 -0.68 14.62 1.94
CA ALA A 54 0.24 13.53 2.14
C ALA A 54 -0.55 12.39 2.79
N ILE A 55 -0.87 11.40 1.98
CA ILE A 55 -1.39 10.12 2.44
C ILE A 55 -0.23 9.17 2.18
N ALA A 56 0.36 8.65 3.25
CA ALA A 56 1.54 7.83 3.18
C ALA A 56 1.27 6.46 3.79
N PHE A 57 2.12 5.49 3.45
CA PHE A 57 2.24 4.33 4.30
C PHE A 57 2.61 4.73 5.74
N ASP A 58 2.00 4.03 6.69
CA ASP A 58 2.52 3.96 8.04
C ASP A 58 3.98 3.47 8.00
N LYS A 59 4.78 3.95 8.96
CA LYS A 59 6.22 3.67 9.02
C LYS A 59 6.53 2.17 9.01
N ASP A 60 5.72 1.38 9.71
CA ASP A 60 5.87 -0.07 9.80
C ASP A 60 5.55 -0.78 8.47
N LYS A 61 4.50 -0.35 7.76
CA LYS A 61 4.17 -0.81 6.40
C LYS A 61 5.28 -0.47 5.42
N ALA A 62 5.80 0.76 5.47
CA ALA A 62 6.90 1.19 4.62
C ALA A 62 8.17 0.36 4.86
N HIS A 63 8.51 0.10 6.12
CA HIS A 63 9.63 -0.78 6.49
C HIS A 63 9.42 -2.21 5.99
N PHE A 64 8.19 -2.75 6.12
CA PHE A 64 7.86 -4.08 5.62
C PHE A 64 8.02 -4.17 4.10
N VAL A 65 7.43 -3.24 3.34
CA VAL A 65 7.54 -3.22 1.87
C VAL A 65 8.99 -3.07 1.43
N TYR A 66 9.77 -2.21 2.10
CA TYR A 66 11.21 -2.10 1.85
C TYR A 66 11.93 -3.42 2.09
N ALA A 67 11.74 -4.04 3.26
CA ALA A 67 12.36 -5.32 3.60
C ALA A 67 11.96 -6.43 2.61
N LEU A 68 10.69 -6.46 2.21
CA LEU A 68 10.16 -7.39 1.21
C LEU A 68 10.85 -7.19 -0.14
N CYS A 69 10.94 -5.95 -0.63
CA CYS A 69 11.65 -5.64 -1.87
C CYS A 69 13.11 -6.09 -1.84
N ARG A 70 13.80 -5.90 -0.70
CA ARG A 70 15.18 -6.35 -0.50
C ARG A 70 15.28 -7.87 -0.46
N ALA A 71 14.36 -8.55 0.24
CA ALA A 71 14.36 -9.99 0.41
C ALA A 71 14.08 -10.74 -0.90
N ILE A 72 13.18 -10.23 -1.74
CA ILE A 72 12.84 -10.83 -3.05
C ILE A 72 13.75 -10.35 -4.18
N ASP A 73 14.77 -9.54 -3.86
CA ASP A 73 15.68 -8.91 -4.82
C ASP A 73 14.91 -8.19 -5.96
N ALA A 74 13.92 -7.38 -5.58
CA ALA A 74 13.06 -6.68 -6.51
C ALA A 74 13.89 -5.78 -7.45
N ARG A 75 13.92 -6.11 -8.74
CA ARG A 75 14.64 -5.35 -9.79
C ARG A 75 13.78 -4.31 -10.50
N THR A 76 12.46 -4.48 -10.45
CA THR A 76 11.50 -3.58 -11.09
C THR A 76 10.39 -3.32 -10.09
N ILE A 77 10.26 -2.05 -9.70
CA ILE A 77 9.24 -1.58 -8.77
C ILE A 77 8.38 -0.58 -9.54
N VAL A 78 7.07 -0.79 -9.51
CA VAL A 78 6.09 0.13 -10.08
C VAL A 78 5.23 0.62 -8.93
N GLU A 79 5.23 1.92 -8.72
CA GLU A 79 4.30 2.61 -7.84
C GLU A 79 3.18 3.19 -8.71
N ALA A 80 1.94 2.85 -8.39
CA ALA A 80 0.77 3.51 -8.96
C ALA A 80 0.06 4.20 -7.81
N GLY A 81 -0.13 5.51 -7.87
CA GLY A 81 -0.45 6.34 -6.70
C GLY A 81 0.70 7.30 -6.45
N THR A 82 0.45 8.60 -6.58
CA THR A 82 1.47 9.63 -6.48
C THR A 82 1.06 10.63 -5.41
N SER A 83 0.91 10.17 -4.17
CA SER A 83 1.06 11.09 -3.04
C SER A 83 2.55 11.12 -2.71
N PHE A 84 3.27 12.09 -3.27
CA PHE A 84 4.68 12.41 -3.00
C PHE A 84 5.68 11.23 -2.91
N GLY A 85 5.40 10.09 -3.56
CA GLY A 85 6.23 8.88 -3.52
C GLY A 85 6.10 8.05 -2.24
N LEU A 86 4.96 8.16 -1.53
CA LEU A 86 4.72 7.52 -0.24
C LEU A 86 3.46 6.65 -0.16
N ALA A 87 2.63 6.55 -1.20
CA ALA A 87 1.39 5.76 -1.14
C ALA A 87 1.02 5.03 -2.43
N LEU A 88 0.55 3.80 -2.22
CA LEU A 88 0.01 2.93 -3.25
C LEU A 88 -1.50 3.17 -3.44
N VAL A 89 -1.81 3.57 -4.67
CA VAL A 89 -3.07 3.47 -5.43
C VAL A 89 -4.29 4.18 -4.83
N TRP A 90 -4.86 5.07 -5.64
CA TRP A 90 -6.24 5.55 -5.46
C TRP A 90 -7.22 4.37 -5.62
N ILE A 91 -7.95 4.02 -4.57
CA ILE A 91 -8.76 2.79 -4.49
C ILE A 91 -9.68 2.59 -5.72
N PRO A 92 -10.44 3.60 -6.19
CA PRO A 92 -11.26 3.45 -7.40
C PRO A 92 -10.52 3.09 -8.70
N VAL A 93 -9.21 3.30 -8.81
CA VAL A 93 -8.42 2.91 -10.01
C VAL A 93 -7.60 1.65 -9.78
N ALA A 94 -7.68 1.02 -8.62
CA ALA A 94 -6.87 -0.17 -8.30
C ALA A 94 -7.10 -1.31 -9.27
N LEU A 95 -8.36 -1.65 -9.54
CA LEU A 95 -8.70 -2.72 -10.48
C LEU A 95 -8.26 -2.40 -11.90
N THR A 96 -8.52 -1.18 -12.38
CA THR A 96 -8.12 -0.74 -13.72
C THR A 96 -6.60 -0.78 -13.88
N THR A 97 -5.87 -0.28 -12.90
CA THR A 97 -4.41 -0.32 -12.88
C THR A 97 -3.90 -1.75 -12.92
N LEU A 98 -4.44 -2.63 -12.06
CA LEU A 98 -4.08 -4.04 -12.04
C LEU A 98 -4.32 -4.69 -13.40
N LYS A 99 -5.50 -4.51 -14.00
CA LYS A 99 -5.82 -5.07 -15.32
C LYS A 99 -4.89 -4.59 -16.43
N LEU A 100 -4.43 -3.33 -16.37
CA LEU A 100 -3.49 -2.78 -17.34
C LEU A 100 -2.09 -3.40 -17.22
N VAL A 101 -1.63 -3.67 -16.00
CA VAL A 101 -0.27 -4.21 -15.77
C VAL A 101 -0.25 -5.74 -15.78
N GLN A 102 -1.36 -6.40 -15.47
CA GLN A 102 -1.47 -7.86 -15.33
C GLN A 102 -0.89 -8.65 -16.52
N PRO A 103 -1.15 -8.29 -17.80
CA PRO A 103 -0.57 -9.00 -18.95
C PRO A 103 0.97 -8.95 -19.03
N ARG A 104 1.60 -8.02 -18.31
CA ARG A 104 3.06 -7.85 -18.25
C ARG A 104 3.67 -8.40 -16.96
N LEU A 105 2.86 -8.90 -16.04
CA LEU A 105 3.35 -9.49 -14.79
C LEU A 105 4.01 -10.83 -15.09
N ARG A 106 5.23 -11.00 -14.57
CA ARG A 106 5.88 -12.31 -14.50
C ARG A 106 5.25 -13.16 -13.40
N ARG A 107 5.28 -14.48 -13.56
CA ARG A 107 5.03 -15.40 -12.44
C ARG A 107 5.94 -15.04 -11.26
N GLY A 108 5.38 -15.01 -10.05
CA GLY A 108 6.01 -14.55 -8.82
C GLY A 108 6.06 -13.02 -8.65
N ALA A 109 5.40 -12.23 -9.51
CA ALA A 109 5.25 -10.80 -9.26
C ALA A 109 4.46 -10.57 -7.96
N VAL A 110 4.95 -9.66 -7.12
CA VAL A 110 4.33 -9.29 -5.85
C VAL A 110 3.61 -7.95 -6.01
N ILE A 111 2.38 -7.89 -5.54
CA ILE A 111 1.53 -6.69 -5.54
C ILE A 111 1.15 -6.41 -4.09
N VAL A 112 1.19 -5.15 -3.69
CA VAL A 112 0.77 -4.69 -2.37
C VAL A 112 -0.29 -3.60 -2.53
N ALA A 113 -1.37 -3.66 -1.77
CA ALA A 113 -2.42 -2.64 -1.75
C ALA A 113 -2.75 -2.22 -0.30
N ASP A 114 -2.70 -0.91 -0.04
CA ASP A 114 -2.90 -0.35 1.30
C ASP A 114 -4.37 -0.12 1.66
N SER A 115 -4.62 0.00 2.96
CA SER A 115 -5.92 0.30 3.58
C SER A 115 -7.03 -0.66 3.15
N SER A 116 -6.62 -1.89 2.84
CA SER A 116 -7.45 -2.89 2.20
C SER A 116 -8.55 -3.42 3.12
N ALA A 117 -8.34 -3.42 4.43
CA ALA A 117 -9.33 -3.83 5.42
C ALA A 117 -10.29 -2.69 5.77
N ALA A 118 -9.80 -1.46 5.90
CA ALA A 118 -10.63 -0.29 6.21
C ALA A 118 -11.56 0.11 5.06
N HIS A 119 -11.18 -0.19 3.81
CA HIS A 119 -11.92 0.20 2.61
C HIS A 119 -12.35 -0.99 1.75
N ARG A 120 -12.71 -2.12 2.38
CA ARG A 120 -13.13 -3.35 1.68
C ARG A 120 -14.22 -3.12 0.63
N ASP A 121 -15.22 -2.32 0.96
CA ASP A 121 -16.34 -2.04 0.05
C ASP A 121 -15.87 -1.27 -1.19
N ALA A 122 -15.00 -0.28 -1.02
CA ALA A 122 -14.41 0.46 -2.14
C ALA A 122 -13.47 -0.41 -2.98
N TYR A 123 -12.86 -1.45 -2.40
CA TYR A 123 -12.08 -2.47 -3.08
C TYR A 123 -12.91 -3.66 -3.59
N LYS A 124 -14.25 -3.63 -3.51
CA LYS A 124 -15.06 -4.83 -3.78
C LYS A 124 -14.75 -5.48 -5.12
N GLU A 125 -14.79 -4.70 -6.21
CA GLU A 125 -14.52 -5.23 -7.56
C GLU A 125 -13.08 -5.72 -7.72
N PHE A 126 -12.14 -5.06 -7.02
CA PHE A 126 -10.75 -5.48 -6.99
C PHE A 126 -10.60 -6.85 -6.34
N PHE A 127 -11.24 -7.06 -5.18
CA PHE A 127 -11.23 -8.34 -4.48
C PHE A 127 -11.96 -9.43 -5.24
N ASP A 128 -13.10 -9.11 -5.86
CA ASP A 128 -13.84 -10.04 -6.71
C ASP A 128 -12.95 -10.54 -7.88
N HIS A 129 -12.15 -9.65 -8.49
CA HIS A 129 -11.21 -10.01 -9.56
C HIS A 129 -10.06 -10.90 -9.08
N VAL A 130 -9.35 -10.51 -8.01
CA VAL A 130 -8.15 -11.26 -7.56
C VAL A 130 -8.48 -12.57 -6.86
N ARG A 131 -9.69 -12.71 -6.30
CA ARG A 131 -10.15 -13.95 -5.64
C ARG A 131 -10.99 -14.86 -6.55
N ALA A 132 -11.26 -14.44 -7.79
CA ALA A 132 -11.95 -15.28 -8.75
C ALA A 132 -11.21 -16.61 -8.98
N PRO A 133 -11.91 -17.73 -9.19
CA PRO A 133 -11.28 -18.97 -9.62
C PRO A 133 -10.45 -18.74 -10.90
N GLY A 134 -9.20 -19.22 -10.89
CA GLY A 134 -8.28 -19.06 -12.03
C GLY A 134 -7.73 -17.64 -12.22
N SER A 135 -7.91 -16.71 -11.26
CA SER A 135 -7.35 -15.34 -11.34
C SER A 135 -5.83 -15.32 -11.48
N GLY A 136 -5.17 -16.39 -11.04
CA GLY A 136 -3.72 -16.50 -10.96
C GLY A 136 -3.13 -15.68 -9.81
N PHE A 137 -3.92 -15.25 -8.82
CA PHE A 137 -3.40 -14.55 -7.63
C PHE A 137 -3.55 -15.40 -6.37
N ILE A 138 -2.48 -15.46 -5.57
CA ILE A 138 -2.52 -15.90 -4.18
C ILE A 138 -2.56 -14.65 -3.32
N THR A 139 -3.61 -14.48 -2.51
CA THR A 139 -3.87 -13.22 -1.77
C THR A 139 -3.86 -13.43 -0.27
N GLN A 140 -3.27 -12.50 0.49
CA GLN A 140 -3.33 -12.48 1.94
C GLN A 140 -3.39 -11.05 2.46
N THR A 141 -4.34 -10.78 3.36
CA THR A 141 -4.35 -9.54 4.14
C THR A 141 -3.41 -9.67 5.34
N LEU A 142 -2.42 -8.80 5.40
CA LEU A 142 -1.46 -8.71 6.49
C LEU A 142 -2.01 -7.82 7.62
N PRO A 143 -1.68 -8.12 8.89
CA PRO A 143 -2.29 -7.49 10.07
C PRO A 143 -1.68 -6.13 10.42
N PHE A 144 -1.63 -5.22 9.44
CA PHE A 144 -1.26 -3.81 9.67
C PHE A 144 -2.50 -2.97 9.95
N ARG A 145 -2.31 -1.77 10.52
CA ARG A 145 -3.38 -0.78 10.67
C ARG A 145 -4.09 -0.57 9.33
N ASP A 146 -5.42 -0.61 9.33
CA ASP A 146 -6.28 -0.49 8.13
C ASP A 146 -6.07 -1.59 7.05
N GLY A 147 -5.20 -2.57 7.32
CA GLY A 147 -4.92 -3.75 6.48
C GLY A 147 -4.01 -3.47 5.29
N LEU A 148 -3.04 -4.37 5.06
CA LEU A 148 -2.16 -4.35 3.90
C LEU A 148 -2.37 -5.63 3.09
N GLU A 149 -2.94 -5.55 1.90
CA GLU A 149 -3.13 -6.71 1.05
C GLU A 149 -1.84 -7.03 0.32
N MET A 150 -1.34 -8.25 0.48
CA MET A 150 -0.21 -8.79 -0.29
C MET A 150 -0.74 -9.86 -1.24
N MET A 151 -0.34 -9.78 -2.50
CA MET A 151 -0.72 -10.73 -3.54
C MET A 151 0.51 -11.19 -4.30
N VAL A 152 0.52 -12.47 -4.69
CA VAL A 152 1.55 -13.04 -5.55
C VAL A 152 0.90 -13.59 -6.80
N TYR A 153 1.37 -13.16 -7.96
CA TYR A 153 0.86 -13.61 -9.26
C TYR A 153 1.45 -14.98 -9.63
N MET A 154 0.64 -16.02 -9.55
CA MET A 154 0.91 -17.41 -9.89
C MET A 154 -0.11 -17.92 -10.92
N PRO A 155 -0.04 -17.50 -12.21
CA PRO A 155 -0.92 -18.02 -13.24
C PRO A 155 -0.64 -19.51 -13.48
N GLU A 156 -1.66 -20.26 -13.89
CA GLU A 156 -1.48 -21.64 -14.37
C GLU A 156 -0.56 -21.66 -15.61
N THR A 157 0.28 -22.69 -15.72
CA THR A 157 1.23 -22.90 -16.83
C THR A 157 0.55 -23.47 -18.05
#